data_AF-M5BQM1-F1
#
_entry.id   AF-M5BQM1-F1
#
_cell.length_a   1.000
_cell.length_b   1.000
_cell.length_c   1.000
_cell.angle_alpha   90.00
_cell.angle_beta   90.00
_cell.angle_gamma   90.00
#
_symmetry.space_group_name_H-M   'P 1'
#
loop_
_entity.id
_entity.type
_entity.pdbx_description
1 polymer ?
#
loop_
_entity_poly.entity_id
_entity_poly.type
_entity_poly.pdbx_seq_one_letter_code
_entity_poly.pdbx_strand_id
1 'polypeptide(L)'
;MEARIEQLKLEEKSVLDELLDAEREKTRLDRELEELEQEEKELEEKEAEFWRVYNANVLAEASTAASLRAIRAAQEADAAELARLSRANVYNDAFCIGHDGVFGTINGLRLGRVTGVAVPWPEVNAAWGQALLLLHTIARKVGFVFEQYRLVPMGSCSRIERIGGDKAVYELYVGY
;
A
#
# COMPACT_ATOMS: atom_id res chain seq x y z
N MET A 1 -35.00 -64.28 -77.88
CA MET A 1 -35.53 -62.98 -77.41
C MET A 1 -36.05 -63.08 -75.98
N GLU A 2 -36.76 -64.15 -75.60
CA GLU A 2 -37.31 -64.35 -74.25
C GLU A 2 -36.27 -64.37 -73.10
N ALA A 3 -35.13 -65.05 -73.26
CA ALA A 3 -34.09 -65.10 -72.22
C ALA A 3 -33.48 -63.73 -71.87
N ARG A 4 -33.41 -62.82 -72.87
CA ARG A 4 -32.89 -61.46 -72.69
C ARG A 4 -33.90 -60.55 -71.98
N ILE A 5 -35.19 -60.80 -72.17
CA ILE A 5 -36.28 -60.12 -71.46
C ILE A 5 -36.29 -60.53 -69.98
N GLU A 6 -36.08 -61.81 -69.67
CA GLU A 6 -36.00 -62.24 -68.26
C GLU A 6 -34.74 -61.77 -67.54
N GLN A 7 -33.59 -61.71 -68.21
CA GLN A 7 -32.40 -61.07 -67.64
C GLN A 7 -32.64 -59.60 -67.29
N LEU A 8 -33.26 -58.85 -68.20
CA LEU A 8 -33.59 -57.43 -67.98
C LEU A 8 -34.57 -57.22 -66.82
N LYS A 9 -35.57 -58.10 -66.66
CA LYS A 9 -36.50 -58.03 -65.52
C LYS A 9 -35.83 -58.34 -64.18
N LEU A 10 -34.84 -59.25 -64.19
CA LEU A 10 -34.09 -59.58 -62.99
C LEU A 10 -33.19 -58.41 -62.56
N GLU A 11 -32.52 -57.77 -63.51
CA GLU A 11 -31.75 -56.54 -63.29
C GLU A 11 -32.65 -55.38 -62.84
N GLU A 12 -33.80 -55.18 -63.48
CA GLU A 12 -34.78 -54.16 -63.08
C GLU A 12 -35.22 -54.35 -61.62
N LYS A 13 -35.47 -55.60 -61.21
CA LYS A 13 -35.79 -55.91 -59.80
C LYS A 13 -34.63 -55.63 -58.85
N SER A 14 -33.39 -55.99 -59.20
CA SER A 14 -32.25 -55.75 -58.29
C SER A 14 -31.98 -54.26 -58.13
N VAL A 15 -32.06 -53.49 -59.22
CA VAL A 15 -31.91 -52.03 -59.20
C VAL A 15 -33.03 -51.38 -58.39
N LEU A 16 -34.26 -51.90 -58.47
CA LEU A 16 -35.38 -51.40 -57.67
C LEU A 16 -35.19 -51.67 -56.18
N ASP A 17 -34.70 -52.86 -55.80
CA ASP A 17 -34.41 -53.19 -54.40
C ASP A 17 -33.27 -52.32 -53.84
N GLU A 18 -32.20 -52.12 -54.62
CA GLU A 18 -31.10 -51.21 -54.26
C GLU A 18 -31.57 -49.76 -54.08
N LEU A 19 -32.46 -49.29 -54.95
CA LEU A 19 -33.07 -47.96 -54.85
C LEU A 19 -33.89 -47.83 -53.56
N LEU A 20 -34.68 -48.86 -53.23
CA LEU A 20 -35.53 -48.88 -52.04
C LEU A 20 -34.71 -48.85 -50.74
N ASP A 21 -33.60 -49.58 -50.71
CA ASP A 21 -32.69 -49.58 -49.56
C ASP A 21 -31.93 -48.25 -49.44
N ALA A 22 -31.52 -47.64 -50.55
CA ALA A 22 -30.93 -46.31 -50.56
C ALA A 22 -31.92 -45.22 -50.08
N GLU A 23 -33.21 -45.31 -50.44
CA GLU A 23 -34.25 -44.40 -49.95
C GLU A 23 -34.47 -44.54 -48.43
N ARG A 24 -34.44 -45.77 -47.90
CA ARG A 24 -34.53 -46.02 -46.45
C ARG A 24 -33.35 -45.45 -45.69
N GLU A 25 -32.14 -45.67 -46.20
CA GLU A 25 -30.91 -45.15 -45.62
C GLU A 25 -30.91 -43.62 -45.61
N LYS A 26 -31.30 -42.99 -46.72
CA LYS A 26 -31.46 -41.54 -46.80
C LYS A 26 -32.45 -41.02 -45.77
N THR A 27 -33.62 -41.65 -45.65
CA THR A 27 -34.64 -41.23 -44.68
C THR A 27 -34.14 -41.37 -43.23
N ARG A 28 -33.26 -42.35 -42.94
CA ARG A 28 -32.63 -42.50 -41.62
C ARG A 28 -31.64 -41.35 -41.37
N LEU A 29 -30.75 -41.10 -42.33
CA LEU A 29 -29.74 -40.05 -42.23
C LEU A 29 -30.36 -38.64 -42.15
N ASP A 30 -31.44 -38.38 -42.88
CA ASP A 30 -32.15 -37.10 -42.83
C ASP A 30 -32.72 -36.86 -41.41
N ARG A 31 -33.21 -37.89 -40.72
CA ARG A 31 -33.66 -37.77 -39.31
C ARG A 31 -32.50 -37.56 -38.35
N GLU A 32 -31.42 -38.31 -38.49
CA GLU A 32 -30.22 -38.14 -37.67
C GLU A 32 -29.66 -36.71 -37.82
N LEU A 33 -29.71 -36.15 -39.04
CA LEU A 33 -29.29 -34.78 -39.30
C LEU A 33 -30.21 -33.76 -38.61
N GLU A 34 -31.54 -33.93 -38.71
CA GLU A 34 -32.50 -33.05 -38.03
C GLU A 34 -32.33 -33.07 -36.49
N GLU A 35 -32.02 -34.24 -35.91
CA GLU A 35 -31.72 -34.38 -34.48
C GLU A 35 -30.43 -33.63 -34.10
N LEU A 36 -29.36 -33.80 -34.88
CA LEU A 36 -28.09 -33.12 -34.65
C LEU A 36 -28.20 -31.60 -34.80
N GLU A 37 -28.97 -31.10 -35.77
CA GLU A 37 -29.21 -29.67 -35.96
C GLU A 37 -29.98 -29.05 -34.77
N GLN A 38 -30.90 -29.79 -34.16
CA GLN A 38 -31.59 -29.35 -32.94
C GLN A 38 -30.64 -29.30 -31.75
N GLU A 39 -29.80 -30.33 -31.57
CA GLU A 39 -28.81 -30.36 -30.50
C GLU A 39 -27.78 -29.24 -30.63
N GLU A 40 -27.29 -28.96 -31.85
CA GLU A 40 -26.36 -27.87 -32.14
C GLU A 40 -26.96 -26.53 -31.73
N LYS A 41 -28.21 -26.27 -32.12
CA LYS A 41 -28.90 -25.02 -31.77
C LYS A 41 -29.09 -24.87 -30.25
N GLU A 42 -29.46 -25.94 -29.55
CA GLU A 42 -29.55 -25.90 -28.09
C GLU A 42 -28.19 -25.63 -27.44
N LEU A 43 -27.11 -26.17 -28.01
CA LEU A 43 -25.77 -25.96 -27.49
C LEU A 43 -25.32 -24.51 -27.71
N GLU A 44 -25.58 -23.93 -28.88
CA GLU A 44 -25.29 -22.52 -29.17
C GLU A 44 -25.98 -21.57 -28.19
N GLU A 45 -27.25 -21.84 -27.86
CA GLU A 45 -28.01 -21.04 -26.87
C GLU A 45 -27.37 -21.14 -25.47
N LYS A 46 -26.97 -22.35 -25.05
CA LYS A 46 -26.29 -22.58 -23.76
C LYS A 46 -24.93 -21.90 -23.72
N GLU A 47 -24.15 -21.95 -24.81
CA GLU A 47 -22.86 -21.27 -24.91
C GLU A 47 -23.01 -19.75 -24.86
N ALA A 48 -23.99 -19.18 -25.56
CA ALA A 48 -24.25 -17.75 -25.54
C ALA A 48 -24.60 -17.28 -24.11
N GLU A 49 -25.41 -18.04 -23.38
CA GLU A 49 -25.71 -17.73 -21.98
C GLU A 49 -24.47 -17.87 -21.08
N PHE A 50 -23.69 -18.94 -21.25
CA PHE A 50 -22.44 -19.13 -20.53
C PHE A 50 -21.49 -17.95 -20.71
N TRP A 51 -21.26 -17.53 -21.96
CA TRP A 51 -20.38 -16.39 -22.26
C TRP A 51 -20.92 -15.08 -21.69
N ARG A 52 -22.24 -14.87 -21.70
CA ARG A 52 -22.87 -13.69 -21.08
C ARG A 52 -22.55 -13.63 -19.59
N VAL A 53 -22.72 -14.74 -18.87
CA VAL A 53 -22.46 -14.83 -17.43
C VAL A 53 -20.96 -14.70 -17.13
N TYR A 54 -20.12 -15.37 -17.92
CA TYR A 54 -18.67 -15.31 -17.77
C TYR A 54 -18.16 -13.87 -17.91
N ASN A 55 -18.58 -13.17 -18.97
CA ASN A 55 -18.18 -11.79 -19.22
C ASN A 55 -18.66 -10.85 -18.10
N ALA A 56 -19.87 -11.05 -17.58
CA ALA A 56 -20.38 -10.28 -16.45
C ALA A 56 -19.52 -10.49 -15.18
N ASN A 57 -19.13 -11.73 -14.90
CA ASN A 57 -18.28 -12.05 -13.76
C ASN A 57 -16.87 -11.44 -13.89
N VAL A 58 -16.26 -11.53 -15.08
CA VAL A 58 -14.94 -10.93 -15.36
C VAL A 58 -14.98 -9.41 -15.17
N LEU A 59 -16.04 -8.75 -15.64
CA LEU A 59 -16.22 -7.30 -15.44
C LEU A 59 -16.39 -6.93 -13.96
N ALA A 60 -17.16 -7.72 -13.21
CA ALA A 60 -17.34 -7.51 -11.78
C ALA A 60 -16.01 -7.69 -11.02
N GLU A 61 -15.25 -8.74 -11.32
CA GLU A 61 -13.94 -8.99 -10.73
C GLU A 61 -12.97 -7.84 -11.04
N ALA A 62 -12.91 -7.39 -12.29
CA ALA A 62 -12.07 -6.26 -12.69
C ALA A 62 -12.43 -4.97 -11.93
N SER A 63 -13.72 -4.68 -11.75
CA SER A 63 -14.21 -3.52 -10.99
C SER A 63 -13.83 -3.59 -9.50
N THR A 64 -14.02 -4.75 -8.88
CA THR A 64 -13.63 -4.95 -7.48
C THR A 64 -12.11 -4.85 -7.29
N ALA A 65 -11.32 -5.42 -8.21
CA ALA A 65 -9.87 -5.32 -8.19
C ALA A 65 -9.39 -3.87 -8.35
N ALA A 66 -10.02 -3.09 -9.24
CA ALA A 66 -9.73 -1.67 -9.40
C ALA A 66 -10.04 -0.87 -8.11
N SER A 67 -11.19 -1.14 -7.49
CA SER A 67 -11.60 -0.51 -6.23
C SER A 67 -10.63 -0.84 -5.09
N LEU A 68 -10.23 -2.10 -4.98
CA LEU A 68 -9.25 -2.54 -3.98
C LEU A 68 -7.88 -1.86 -4.18
N ARG A 69 -7.42 -1.75 -5.43
CA ARG A 69 -6.16 -1.04 -5.74
C ARG A 69 -6.24 0.43 -5.34
N ALA A 70 -7.35 1.10 -5.61
CA ALA A 70 -7.55 2.49 -5.23
C ALA A 70 -7.51 2.69 -3.71
N ILE A 71 -8.19 1.82 -2.95
CA ILE A 71 -8.20 1.87 -1.48
C ILE A 71 -6.79 1.62 -0.92
N ARG A 72 -6.06 0.63 -1.45
CA ARG A 72 -4.68 0.36 -1.01
C ARG A 72 -3.75 1.52 -1.28
N ALA A 73 -3.84 2.15 -2.46
CA ALA A 73 -3.04 3.32 -2.78
C ALA A 73 -3.34 4.50 -1.83
N ALA A 74 -4.61 4.72 -1.48
CA ALA A 74 -4.99 5.72 -0.48
C ALA A 74 -4.41 5.38 0.91
N GLN A 75 -4.51 4.13 1.34
CA GLN A 75 -3.95 3.66 2.61
C GLN A 75 -2.42 3.86 2.68
N GLU A 76 -1.70 3.57 1.59
CA GLU A 76 -0.26 3.80 1.51
C GLU A 76 0.09 5.29 1.61
N ALA A 77 -0.66 6.15 0.93
CA ALA A 77 -0.48 7.59 1.02
C ALA A 77 -0.73 8.11 2.44
N ASP A 78 -1.81 7.68 3.08
CA ASP A 78 -2.16 8.06 4.45
C ASP A 78 -1.11 7.56 5.46
N ALA A 79 -0.59 6.34 5.27
CA ALA A 79 0.48 5.79 6.11
C ALA A 79 1.78 6.60 5.96
N ALA A 80 2.13 7.00 4.74
CA ALA A 80 3.29 7.85 4.50
C ALA A 80 3.14 9.24 5.14
N GLU A 81 1.94 9.83 5.06
CA GLU A 81 1.63 11.11 5.70
C GLU A 81 1.65 11.00 7.23
N LEU A 82 1.07 9.94 7.79
CA LEU A 82 1.14 9.66 9.23
C LEU A 82 2.60 9.51 9.70
N ALA A 83 3.43 8.81 8.92
CA ALA A 83 4.86 8.67 9.20
C ALA A 83 5.62 10.02 9.09
N ARG A 84 5.16 10.95 8.25
CA ARG A 84 5.70 12.30 8.15
C ARG A 84 5.30 13.13 9.37
N LEU A 85 4.02 13.12 9.74
CA LEU A 85 3.48 13.85 10.89
C LEU A 85 4.04 13.33 12.23
N SER A 86 4.23 12.02 12.37
CA SER A 86 4.83 11.45 13.59
C SER A 86 6.31 11.82 13.74
N ARG A 87 7.03 12.00 12.62
CA ARG A 87 8.40 12.54 12.61
C ARG A 87 8.45 14.03 12.91
N ALA A 88 7.42 14.79 12.52
CA ALA A 88 7.22 16.19 12.88
C ALA A 88 6.79 16.33 14.35
N ASN A 89 7.55 15.72 15.24
CA ASN A 89 7.41 15.94 16.66
C ASN A 89 7.91 17.35 16.95
N VAL A 90 7.00 18.27 17.25
CA VAL A 90 7.30 19.69 17.53
C VAL A 90 8.45 19.86 18.53
N TYR A 91 8.66 18.92 19.44
CA TYR A 91 9.79 18.95 20.38
C TYR A 91 11.14 18.65 19.72
N ASN A 92 11.19 17.70 18.77
CA ASN A 92 12.39 17.44 17.97
C ASN A 92 12.67 18.62 17.03
N ASP A 93 11.63 19.24 16.47
CA ASP A 93 11.78 20.41 15.59
C ASP A 93 12.19 21.67 16.36
N ALA A 94 11.74 21.83 17.61
CA ALA A 94 12.11 22.95 18.48
C ALA A 94 13.49 22.79 19.12
N PHE A 95 13.96 21.55 19.32
CA PHE A 95 15.26 21.22 19.92
C PHE A 95 15.97 20.13 19.11
N CYS A 96 16.50 20.52 17.95
CA CYS A 96 17.24 19.64 17.05
C CYS A 96 18.61 19.28 17.65
N ILE A 97 18.72 18.10 18.27
CA ILE A 97 20.00 17.58 18.77
C ILE A 97 20.69 16.76 17.69
N GLY A 98 21.93 17.13 17.37
CA GLY A 98 22.75 16.46 16.35
C GLY A 98 24.22 16.47 16.73
N HIS A 99 25.07 16.36 15.71
CA HIS A 99 26.51 16.46 15.88
C HIS A 99 27.15 17.22 14.70
N ASP A 100 28.21 17.97 14.98
CA ASP A 100 29.07 18.61 14.00
C ASP A 100 30.52 18.19 14.29
N GLY A 101 31.01 17.23 13.52
CA GLY A 101 32.30 16.57 13.76
C GLY A 101 32.37 15.94 15.15
N VAL A 102 33.20 16.53 16.02
CA VAL A 102 33.43 16.10 17.41
C VAL A 102 32.50 16.76 18.43
N PHE A 103 31.69 17.72 18.02
CA PHE A 103 30.79 18.46 18.90
C PHE A 103 29.37 17.91 18.83
N GLY A 104 28.71 17.77 19.98
CA GLY A 104 27.26 17.68 20.02
C GLY A 104 26.65 19.06 19.71
N THR A 105 25.57 19.10 18.94
CA THR A 105 24.88 20.35 18.60
C THR A 105 23.44 20.34 19.09
N ILE A 106 22.93 21.51 19.48
CA ILE A 106 21.51 21.73 19.74
C ILE A 106 21.05 22.97 18.98
N ASN A 107 20.05 22.81 18.10
CA ASN A 107 19.60 23.86 17.17
C ASN A 107 20.76 24.47 16.37
N GLY A 108 21.75 23.66 16.01
CA GLY A 108 22.96 24.07 15.29
C GLY A 108 24.05 24.74 16.15
N LEU A 109 23.83 24.95 17.45
CA LEU A 109 24.82 25.52 18.37
C LEU A 109 25.71 24.42 18.96
N ARG A 110 27.03 24.59 18.95
CA ARG A 110 27.98 23.58 19.43
C ARG A 110 28.13 23.59 20.94
N LEU A 111 27.98 22.43 21.56
CA LEU A 111 28.20 22.19 22.98
C LEU A 111 29.65 21.76 23.23
N GLY A 112 30.49 22.73 23.59
CA GLY A 112 31.83 22.46 24.11
C GLY A 112 32.95 23.05 23.26
N ARG A 113 34.19 22.72 23.65
CA ARG A 113 35.43 23.21 23.04
C ARG A 113 36.43 22.06 22.98
N VAL A 114 37.08 21.89 21.84
CA VAL A 114 38.12 20.87 21.64
C VAL A 114 39.43 21.57 21.27
N THR A 115 40.56 20.99 21.65
CA THR A 115 41.90 21.48 21.28
C THR A 115 42.01 21.57 19.76
N GLY A 116 42.06 22.79 19.21
CA GLY A 116 42.14 23.05 17.77
C GLY A 116 40.95 23.82 17.18
N VAL A 117 39.76 23.77 17.80
CA VAL A 117 38.60 24.57 17.39
C VAL A 117 37.95 25.20 18.62
N ALA A 118 38.18 26.50 18.78
CA ALA A 118 37.60 27.29 19.87
C ALA A 118 36.21 27.80 19.47
N VAL A 119 35.16 27.19 20.00
CA VAL A 119 33.79 27.71 19.91
C VAL A 119 33.65 28.93 20.83
N PRO A 120 33.05 30.06 20.37
CA PRO A 120 32.82 31.23 21.20
C PRO A 120 31.95 30.91 22.42
N TRP A 121 32.31 31.45 23.59
CA TRP A 121 31.50 31.35 24.81
C TRP A 121 30.02 31.75 24.63
N PRO A 122 29.64 32.81 23.90
CA PRO A 122 28.22 33.08 23.63
C PRO A 122 27.48 31.93 22.95
N GLU A 123 28.12 31.21 22.02
CA GLU A 123 27.51 30.07 21.34
C GLU A 123 27.32 28.91 22.32
N VAL A 124 28.34 28.61 23.14
CA VAL A 124 28.28 27.56 24.18
C VAL A 124 27.21 27.89 25.23
N ASN A 125 27.16 29.15 25.70
CA ASN A 125 26.18 29.64 26.66
C ASN A 125 24.75 29.55 26.11
N ALA A 126 24.56 29.93 24.84
CA ALA A 126 23.28 29.79 24.16
C ALA A 126 22.85 28.32 24.02
N ALA A 127 23.80 27.43 23.70
CA ALA A 127 23.55 25.99 23.62
C ALA A 127 23.12 25.40 24.98
N TRP A 128 23.79 25.78 26.08
CA TRP A 128 23.37 25.40 27.45
C TRP A 128 22.00 25.96 27.83
N GLY A 129 21.69 27.16 27.37
CA GLY A 129 20.36 27.76 27.53
C GLY A 129 19.25 26.96 26.83
N GLN A 130 19.49 26.54 25.59
CA GLN A 130 18.59 25.67 24.84
C GLN A 130 18.44 24.30 25.52
N ALA A 131 19.52 23.73 26.05
CA ALA A 131 19.48 22.46 26.77
C ALA A 131 18.66 22.55 28.07
N LEU A 132 18.81 23.64 28.84
CA LEU A 132 18.00 23.86 30.04
C LEU A 132 16.51 24.06 29.70
N LEU A 133 16.21 24.80 28.63
CA LEU A 133 14.84 25.01 28.16
C LEU A 133 14.20 23.69 27.70
N LEU A 134 14.95 22.83 27.01
CA LEU A 134 14.50 21.48 26.65
C LEU A 134 14.14 20.67 27.90
N LEU A 135 15.03 20.61 28.90
CA LEU A 135 14.78 19.90 30.15
C LEU A 135 13.55 20.43 30.88
N HIS A 136 13.41 21.76 30.97
CA HIS A 136 12.24 22.41 31.56
C HIS A 136 10.95 22.04 30.83
N THR A 137 10.98 21.99 29.49
CA THR A 137 9.83 21.66 28.66
C THR A 137 9.43 20.19 28.81
N ILE A 138 10.40 19.27 28.85
CA ILE A 138 10.15 17.84 29.09
C ILE A 138 9.54 17.63 30.47
N ALA A 139 10.13 18.21 31.52
CA ALA A 139 9.64 18.08 32.89
C ALA A 139 8.19 18.56 33.02
N ARG A 140 7.84 19.70 32.40
CA ARG A 140 6.45 20.20 32.36
C ARG A 140 5.50 19.27 31.61
N LYS A 141 5.94 18.67 30.49
CA LYS A 141 5.13 17.75 29.68
C LYS A 141 4.78 16.47 30.44
N VAL A 142 5.73 15.91 31.19
CA VAL A 142 5.52 14.67 31.97
C VAL A 142 4.96 14.93 33.37
N GLY A 143 4.77 16.21 33.75
CA GLY A 143 4.30 16.59 35.09
C GLY A 143 5.33 16.35 36.21
N PHE A 144 6.62 16.26 35.87
CA PHE A 144 7.69 16.05 36.85
C PHE A 144 8.11 17.37 37.50
N VAL A 145 8.17 17.39 38.83
CA VAL A 145 8.59 18.54 39.63
C VAL A 145 9.90 18.21 40.31
N PHE A 146 10.93 19.02 40.05
CA PHE A 146 12.21 18.92 40.75
C PHE A 146 12.04 19.42 42.20
N GLU A 147 12.32 18.57 43.18
CA GLU A 147 12.12 18.89 44.61
C GLU A 147 13.16 19.87 45.15
N GLN A 148 14.43 19.67 44.78
CA GLN A 148 15.56 20.43 45.33
C GLN A 148 16.01 21.59 44.43
N TYR A 149 15.60 21.60 43.16
CA TYR A 149 16.12 22.50 42.14
C TYR A 149 14.99 23.16 41.35
N ARG A 150 15.18 24.42 40.98
CA ARG A 150 14.33 25.18 40.07
C ARG A 150 15.12 25.49 38.80
N LEU A 151 14.60 25.06 37.66
CA LEU A 151 15.17 25.41 36.36
C LEU A 151 14.67 26.80 35.94
N VAL A 152 15.58 27.72 35.62
CA VAL A 152 15.27 29.09 35.18
C VAL A 152 15.90 29.33 33.79
N PRO A 153 15.20 28.94 32.71
CA PRO A 153 15.69 29.16 31.35
C PRO A 153 15.61 30.65 30.98
N MET A 154 16.76 31.26 30.69
CA MET A 154 16.92 32.69 30.39
C MET A 154 17.84 32.90 29.18
N GLY A 155 17.64 32.12 28.12
CA GLY A 155 18.49 32.15 26.92
C GLY A 155 19.95 31.81 27.27
N SER A 156 20.90 32.60 26.77
CA SER A 156 22.33 32.41 27.05
C SER A 156 22.74 32.67 28.51
N CYS A 157 21.84 33.19 29.36
CA CYS A 157 22.10 33.46 30.78
C CYS A 157 21.29 32.54 31.71
N SER A 158 21.06 31.31 31.24
CA SER A 158 20.26 30.30 31.96
C SER A 158 20.92 29.84 33.27
N ARG A 159 20.10 29.50 34.27
CA ARG A 159 20.58 29.13 35.61
C ARG A 159 19.67 28.11 36.31
N ILE A 160 20.22 27.45 37.32
CA ILE A 160 19.50 26.52 38.20
C ILE A 160 19.58 27.04 39.63
N GLU A 161 18.45 27.14 40.31
CA GLU A 161 18.37 27.65 41.69
C GLU A 161 18.04 26.50 42.64
N ARG A 162 18.76 26.37 43.76
CA ARG A 162 18.45 25.36 44.78
C ARG A 162 17.35 25.87 45.70
N ILE A 163 16.27 25.09 45.85
CA ILE A 163 15.10 25.43 46.68
C ILE A 163 15.25 24.88 48.11
N GLY A 164 15.91 23.74 48.27
CA GLY A 164 16.13 23.10 49.57
C GLY A 164 17.41 23.60 50.26
N GLY A 165 17.27 24.26 51.41
CA GLY A 165 18.39 24.72 52.23
C GLY A 165 18.95 26.09 51.80
N ASP A 166 20.28 26.22 51.77
CA ASP A 166 20.94 27.46 51.39
C ASP A 166 20.70 27.79 49.91
N LYS A 167 20.29 29.03 49.60
CA LYS A 167 19.84 29.49 48.28
C LYS A 167 21.05 29.66 47.34
N ALA A 168 21.56 28.54 46.85
CA ALA A 168 22.61 28.52 45.85
C ALA A 168 22.03 28.75 44.45
N VAL A 169 22.69 29.60 43.66
CA VAL A 169 22.40 29.83 42.24
C VAL A 169 23.54 29.26 41.42
N TYR A 170 23.23 28.34 40.51
CA TYR A 170 24.18 27.73 39.59
C TYR A 170 23.98 28.34 38.21
N GLU A 171 24.90 29.21 37.81
CA GLU A 171 24.92 29.79 36.47
C GLU A 171 25.42 28.75 35.46
N LEU A 172 24.68 28.57 34.35
CA LEU A 172 25.07 27.66 33.26
C LEU A 172 25.76 28.41 32.11
N TYR A 173 26.33 29.57 32.41
CA TYR A 173 27.00 30.43 31.45
C TYR A 173 28.29 30.98 32.05
N VAL A 174 29.23 31.33 31.17
CA VAL A 174 30.46 32.03 31.56
C VAL A 174 30.32 33.49 31.15
N GLY A 175 30.61 34.39 32.10
CA GLY A 175 30.69 35.84 31.86
C GLY A 175 31.90 36.20 30.98
N TYR A 176 31.78 37.30 30.23
CA TYR A 176 32.85 37.83 29.38
C TYR A 176 34.00 38.43 30.19
#